data_AF-A0A1H6NA22-F1
#
_entry.id   AF-A0A1H6NA22-F1
#
_cell.length_a   1.000
_cell.length_b   1.000
_cell.length_c   1.000
_cell.angle_alpha   90.00
_cell.angle_beta   90.00
_cell.angle_gamma   90.00
#
_symmetry.space_group_name_H-M   'P 1'
#
loop_
_entity.id
_entity.type
_entity.pdbx_description
1 polymer ?
#
loop_
_entity_poly.entity_id
_entity_poly.type
_entity_poly.pdbx_seq_one_letter_code
_entity_poly.pdbx_strand_id
1 'polypeptide(L)'
;MLAAEFRQRFLLQTAAKAGAILHSDQHQAAVLIPIIDYGDKLHVLFTQRALHLRHHPGQISFPGGRIEAGESSCTAALREAHEEIGLAPNAVELLGRLPLQSTSTGFTIAPWIGLLQPQRSWLLQADEVAGIFEVPLTHFLQQENRHQFSLRLRGKVQQLHAMPYQDKFIWGATAAILHRLCLQIA
;
A
#
# COMPACT_ATOMS: atom_id res chain seq x y z
N MET A 1 13.84 -10.29 -8.23
CA MET A 1 12.67 -11.15 -7.96
C MET A 1 11.74 -11.02 -9.14
N LEU A 2 11.34 -12.14 -9.74
CA LEU A 2 10.39 -12.18 -10.87
C LEU A 2 8.95 -12.29 -10.37
N ALA A 3 7.97 -11.98 -11.21
CA ALA A 3 6.55 -12.07 -10.85
C ALA A 3 6.10 -13.47 -10.40
N ALA A 4 6.60 -14.52 -11.06
CA ALA A 4 6.30 -15.91 -10.69
C ALA A 4 6.82 -16.25 -9.27
N GLU A 5 8.05 -15.83 -8.97
CA GLU A 5 8.66 -16.01 -7.65
C GLU A 5 7.89 -15.22 -6.58
N PHE A 6 7.58 -13.94 -6.84
CA PHE A 6 6.80 -13.10 -5.95
C PHE A 6 5.44 -13.72 -5.63
N ARG A 7 4.70 -14.15 -6.66
CA ARG A 7 3.40 -14.81 -6.52
C ARG A 7 3.49 -16.04 -5.64
N GLN A 8 4.45 -16.92 -5.93
CA GLN A 8 4.64 -18.15 -5.18
C GLN A 8 4.92 -17.86 -3.69
N ARG A 9 5.87 -16.97 -3.40
CA ARG A 9 6.21 -16.61 -2.01
C ARG A 9 5.03 -15.99 -1.28
N PHE A 10 4.34 -15.05 -1.91
CA PHE A 10 3.19 -14.37 -1.31
C PHE A 10 2.06 -15.34 -0.97
N LEU A 11 1.67 -16.21 -1.90
CA LEU A 11 0.55 -17.14 -1.72
C LEU A 11 0.84 -18.23 -0.69
N LEU A 12 2.04 -18.82 -0.71
CA LEU A 12 2.43 -19.87 0.23
C LEU A 12 2.46 -19.38 1.68
N GLN A 13 2.89 -18.13 1.90
CA GLN A 13 2.96 -17.57 3.25
C GLN A 13 1.63 -16.96 3.73
N THR A 14 0.67 -16.69 2.83
CA THR A 14 -0.66 -16.18 3.18
C THR A 14 -1.47 -17.20 3.99
N ALA A 15 -1.35 -18.50 3.66
CA ALA A 15 -2.09 -19.58 4.31
C ALA A 15 -1.81 -19.70 5.82
N ALA A 16 -0.70 -19.14 6.32
CA ALA A 16 -0.28 -19.27 7.72
C ALA A 16 -0.87 -18.22 8.68
N LYS A 17 -1.54 -17.15 8.19
CA LYS A 17 -1.92 -15.98 9.03
C LYS A 17 -3.32 -15.41 8.75
N ALA A 18 -4.30 -16.25 8.46
CA ALA A 18 -5.69 -15.82 8.38
C ALA A 18 -6.29 -15.64 9.80
N GLY A 19 -6.08 -14.46 10.40
CA GLY A 19 -6.64 -14.16 11.72
C GLY A 19 -6.69 -12.68 12.03
N ALA A 20 -7.81 -12.04 11.67
CA ALA A 20 -8.41 -10.91 12.37
C ALA A 20 -9.73 -10.57 11.67
N ILE A 21 -10.85 -10.71 12.39
CA ILE A 21 -12.16 -10.26 11.96
C ILE A 21 -12.20 -8.73 12.15
N LEU A 22 -12.72 -8.01 11.16
CA LEU A 22 -12.96 -6.58 11.24
C LEU A 22 -14.07 -6.34 12.28
N HIS A 23 -13.71 -5.86 13.47
CA HIS A 23 -14.67 -5.48 14.51
C HIS A 23 -14.73 -3.94 14.59
N SER A 24 -15.65 -3.36 13.82
CA SER A 24 -16.28 -2.02 13.93
C SER A 24 -16.39 -1.33 12.56
N ASP A 25 -17.58 -0.81 12.26
CA ASP A 25 -17.94 -0.17 10.97
C ASP A 25 -17.32 1.22 10.76
N GLN A 26 -16.78 1.87 11.80
CA GLN A 26 -16.67 3.33 11.75
C GLN A 26 -15.35 3.89 11.19
N HIS A 27 -14.30 3.10 11.00
CA HIS A 27 -13.02 3.58 10.45
C HIS A 27 -12.30 2.53 9.61
N GLN A 28 -12.95 2.04 8.56
CA GLN A 28 -12.36 1.07 7.65
C GLN A 28 -11.88 1.73 6.37
N ALA A 29 -10.70 1.32 5.92
CA ALA A 29 -10.11 1.75 4.67
C ALA A 29 -9.53 0.53 3.95
N ALA A 30 -9.38 0.63 2.63
CA ALA A 30 -8.69 -0.36 1.85
C ALA A 30 -7.70 0.32 0.92
N VAL A 31 -6.56 -0.33 0.68
CA VAL A 31 -5.53 0.18 -0.22
C VAL A 31 -5.13 -0.92 -1.18
N LEU A 32 -4.86 -0.54 -2.43
CA LEU A 32 -4.23 -1.40 -3.41
C LEU A 32 -2.72 -1.15 -3.39
N ILE A 33 -1.94 -2.20 -3.18
CA ILE A 33 -0.47 -2.20 -3.32
C ILE A 33 -0.17 -2.68 -4.73
N PRO A 34 0.10 -1.76 -5.68
CA PRO A 34 0.22 -2.12 -7.08
C PRO A 34 1.68 -2.54 -7.33
N ILE A 35 1.86 -3.80 -7.72
CA ILE A 35 3.13 -4.39 -8.12
C ILE A 35 3.17 -4.43 -9.65
N ILE A 36 4.06 -3.65 -10.24
CA ILE A 36 4.23 -3.56 -11.69
C ILE A 36 5.30 -4.55 -12.11
N ASP A 37 4.95 -5.45 -13.02
CA ASP A 37 5.84 -6.44 -13.60
C ASP A 37 6.41 -5.97 -14.94
N TYR A 38 7.69 -5.60 -14.96
CA TYR A 38 8.42 -5.26 -16.19
C TYR A 38 9.05 -6.49 -16.87
N GLY A 39 8.73 -7.70 -16.39
CA GLY A 39 9.24 -8.98 -16.90
C GLY A 39 10.50 -9.44 -16.19
N ASP A 40 11.50 -8.57 -16.02
CA ASP A 40 12.77 -8.87 -15.34
C ASP A 40 12.86 -8.29 -13.91
N LYS A 41 11.98 -7.35 -13.58
CA LYS A 41 11.95 -6.65 -12.31
C LYS A 41 10.53 -6.26 -11.90
N LEU A 42 10.34 -6.15 -10.59
CA LEU A 42 9.10 -5.71 -9.98
C LEU A 42 9.26 -4.34 -9.35
N HIS A 43 8.28 -3.48 -9.57
CA HIS A 43 8.20 -2.14 -9.00
C HIS A 43 6.94 -2.00 -8.16
N VAL A 44 6.97 -1.17 -7.13
CA VAL A 44 5.81 -0.80 -6.33
C VAL A 44 5.41 0.62 -6.68
N LEU A 45 4.15 0.83 -7.06
CA LEU A 45 3.62 2.15 -7.37
C LEU A 45 3.08 2.84 -6.11
N PHE A 46 3.35 4.13 -6.00
CA PHE A 46 2.86 5.00 -4.94
C PHE A 46 2.21 6.26 -5.50
N THR A 47 1.29 6.82 -4.72
CA THR A 47 0.73 8.15 -4.91
C THR A 47 1.35 9.11 -3.90
N GLN A 48 1.50 10.37 -4.30
CA GLN A 48 1.80 11.49 -3.42
C GLN A 48 0.53 12.33 -3.27
N ARG A 49 0.02 12.41 -2.05
CA ARG A 49 -1.20 13.16 -1.74
C ARG A 49 -1.04 14.65 -2.00
N ALA A 50 -2.07 15.29 -2.52
CA ALA A 50 -2.05 16.72 -2.77
C ALA A 50 -1.84 17.52 -1.46
N LEU A 51 -1.07 18.61 -1.55
CA LEU A 51 -0.68 19.40 -0.37
C LEU A 51 -1.86 20.12 0.29
N HIS A 52 -2.94 20.36 -0.45
CA HIS A 52 -4.11 21.09 0.03
C HIS A 52 -5.11 20.21 0.79
N LEU A 53 -4.89 18.89 0.86
CA LEU A 53 -5.80 17.97 1.55
C LEU A 53 -5.76 18.17 3.07
N ARG A 54 -6.94 18.10 3.69
CA ARG A 54 -7.10 18.22 5.16
C ARG A 54 -6.36 17.12 5.93
N HIS A 55 -6.25 15.94 5.34
CA HIS A 55 -5.64 14.77 5.96
C HIS A 55 -4.42 14.31 5.17
N HIS A 56 -3.29 14.19 5.88
CA HIS A 56 -2.03 13.67 5.36
C HIS A 56 -1.50 14.39 4.11
N PRO A 57 -1.47 15.74 4.08
CA PRO A 57 -1.01 16.48 2.90
C PRO A 57 0.44 16.13 2.55
N GLY A 58 0.71 15.88 1.27
CA GLY A 58 2.04 15.55 0.76
C GLY A 58 2.58 14.17 1.15
N GLN A 59 1.85 13.38 1.95
CA GLN A 59 2.30 12.05 2.35
C GLN A 59 2.26 11.09 1.17
N ILE A 60 3.16 10.11 1.22
CA ILE A 60 3.23 9.02 0.26
C ILE A 60 2.35 7.87 0.74
N SER A 61 1.47 7.43 -0.15
CA SER A 61 0.50 6.37 0.10
C SER A 61 0.43 5.39 -1.07
N PHE A 62 -0.20 4.26 -0.79
CA PHE A 62 -0.81 3.46 -1.84
C PHE A 62 -2.12 4.11 -2.28
N PRO A 63 -2.57 3.87 -3.52
CA PRO A 63 -3.94 4.20 -3.90
C PRO A 63 -4.94 3.53 -2.96
N GLY A 64 -5.92 4.28 -2.46
CA GLY A 64 -6.90 3.74 -1.54
C GLY A 64 -7.57 4.76 -0.63
N GLY A 65 -8.72 4.37 -0.11
CA GLY A 65 -9.56 5.24 0.67
C GLY A 65 -10.51 4.47 1.56
N ARG A 66 -11.64 5.09 1.88
CA ARG A 66 -12.61 4.54 2.83
C ARG A 66 -13.38 3.40 2.18
N ILE A 67 -13.75 2.40 2.98
CA ILE A 67 -14.71 1.40 2.54
C ILE A 67 -16.12 1.99 2.69
N GLU A 68 -16.90 1.97 1.62
CA GLU A 68 -18.28 2.44 1.63
C GLU A 68 -19.25 1.41 2.23
N ALA A 69 -20.44 1.87 2.61
CA ALA A 69 -21.46 1.00 3.21
C ALA A 69 -21.90 -0.09 2.21
N GLY A 70 -21.77 -1.36 2.60
CA GLY A 70 -22.08 -2.51 1.74
C GLY A 70 -20.97 -2.88 0.75
N GLU A 71 -19.85 -2.17 0.76
CA GLU A 71 -18.71 -2.42 -0.12
C GLU A 71 -17.75 -3.44 0.51
N SER A 72 -17.19 -4.35 -0.32
CA SER A 72 -16.10 -5.21 0.14
C SER A 72 -14.77 -4.45 0.15
N SER A 73 -13.84 -4.79 1.05
CA SER A 73 -12.52 -4.15 1.05
C SER A 73 -11.75 -4.28 -0.27
N CYS A 74 -11.98 -5.35 -1.02
CA CYS A 74 -11.40 -5.57 -2.34
C CYS A 74 -11.97 -4.56 -3.35
N THR A 75 -13.29 -4.43 -3.37
CA THR A 75 -14.02 -3.48 -4.23
C THR A 75 -13.57 -2.04 -3.94
N ALA A 76 -13.47 -1.68 -2.67
CA ALA A 76 -12.98 -0.36 -2.25
C ALA A 76 -11.56 -0.07 -2.77
N ALA A 77 -10.62 -1.01 -2.59
CA ALA A 77 -9.25 -0.82 -3.05
C ALA A 77 -9.15 -0.62 -4.58
N LEU A 78 -9.96 -1.36 -5.36
CA LEU A 78 -10.00 -1.23 -6.82
C LEU A 78 -10.69 0.06 -7.28
N ARG A 79 -11.82 0.42 -6.65
CA ARG A 79 -12.55 1.67 -6.94
C ARG A 79 -11.66 2.88 -6.69
N GLU A 80 -11.04 2.96 -5.53
CA GLU A 80 -10.16 4.07 -5.14
C GLU A 80 -8.93 4.15 -6.06
N ALA A 81 -8.32 3.01 -6.42
CA ALA A 81 -7.22 3.02 -7.40
C ALA A 81 -7.66 3.48 -8.79
N HIS A 82 -8.89 3.15 -9.20
CA HIS A 82 -9.46 3.65 -10.44
C HIS A 82 -9.72 5.16 -10.38
N GLU A 83 -10.28 5.66 -9.27
CA GLU A 83 -10.58 7.07 -9.07
C GLU A 83 -9.30 7.93 -8.98
N GLU A 84 -8.32 7.51 -8.18
CA GLU A 84 -7.11 8.30 -7.90
C GLU A 84 -6.13 8.33 -9.08
N ILE A 85 -5.94 7.20 -9.78
CA ILE A 85 -4.87 7.04 -10.79
C ILE A 85 -5.35 6.47 -12.14
N GLY A 86 -6.64 6.22 -12.32
CA GLY A 86 -7.20 5.69 -13.57
C GLY A 86 -6.93 4.21 -13.82
N LEU A 87 -6.54 3.45 -12.79
CA LEU A 87 -6.23 2.03 -12.92
C LEU A 87 -7.52 1.22 -13.13
N ALA A 88 -7.74 0.75 -14.37
CA ALA A 88 -8.89 -0.09 -14.68
C ALA A 88 -8.89 -1.37 -13.81
N PRO A 89 -10.02 -1.71 -13.14
CA PRO A 89 -10.07 -2.87 -12.24
C PRO A 89 -9.70 -4.20 -12.89
N ASN A 90 -9.97 -4.36 -14.19
CA ASN A 90 -9.64 -5.56 -14.97
C ASN A 90 -8.16 -5.62 -15.42
N ALA A 91 -7.39 -4.55 -15.24
CA ALA A 91 -5.95 -4.51 -15.50
C ALA A 91 -5.12 -5.01 -14.30
N VAL A 92 -5.79 -5.37 -13.20
CA VAL A 92 -5.16 -5.79 -11.95
C VAL A 92 -5.47 -7.26 -11.69
N GLU A 93 -4.43 -8.07 -11.56
CA GLU A 93 -4.56 -9.40 -11.00
C GLU A 93 -4.41 -9.33 -9.47
N LEU A 94 -5.52 -9.50 -8.76
CA LEU A 94 -5.49 -9.53 -7.29
C LEU A 94 -4.99 -10.88 -6.78
N LEU A 95 -3.88 -10.83 -6.03
CA LEU A 95 -3.27 -12.03 -5.44
C LEU A 95 -3.85 -12.37 -4.07
N GLY A 96 -4.32 -11.36 -3.33
CA GLY A 96 -4.82 -11.51 -1.96
C GLY A 96 -4.49 -10.29 -1.11
N ARG A 97 -4.70 -10.40 0.21
CA ARG A 97 -4.45 -9.31 1.16
C ARG A 97 -3.40 -9.65 2.21
N LEU A 98 -2.68 -8.64 2.67
CA LEU A 98 -1.87 -8.74 3.90
C LEU A 98 -2.79 -8.66 5.15
N PRO A 99 -2.26 -9.00 6.34
CA PRO A 99 -2.96 -8.74 7.59
C PRO A 99 -3.30 -7.26 7.77
N LEU A 100 -4.44 -6.99 8.42
CA LEU A 100 -4.96 -5.63 8.62
C LEU A 100 -3.96 -4.73 9.33
N GLN A 101 -3.86 -3.48 8.88
CA GLN A 101 -2.97 -2.48 9.45
C GLN A 101 -3.76 -1.40 10.19
N SER A 102 -3.64 -1.37 11.52
CA SER A 102 -4.18 -0.26 12.32
C SER A 102 -3.29 0.98 12.21
N THR A 103 -3.91 2.15 12.25
CA THR A 103 -3.24 3.45 12.19
C THR A 103 -3.40 4.21 13.51
N SER A 104 -2.56 5.22 13.74
CA SER A 104 -2.65 6.09 14.92
C SER A 104 -3.89 7.01 14.90
N THR A 105 -4.52 7.19 13.74
CA THR A 105 -5.75 7.97 13.54
C THR A 105 -7.01 7.15 13.79
N GLY A 106 -6.90 5.84 14.06
CA GLY A 106 -8.03 4.95 14.37
C GLY A 106 -8.55 4.15 13.17
N PHE A 107 -8.00 4.35 11.96
CA PHE A 107 -8.32 3.53 10.80
C PHE A 107 -7.73 2.14 10.88
N THR A 108 -8.49 1.15 10.40
CA THR A 108 -8.04 -0.20 10.09
C THR A 108 -8.01 -0.37 8.58
N ILE A 109 -6.81 -0.54 8.04
CA ILE A 109 -6.55 -0.63 6.60
C ILE A 109 -6.52 -2.10 6.17
N ALA A 110 -7.23 -2.42 5.09
CA ALA A 110 -7.18 -3.67 4.35
C ALA A 110 -6.22 -3.55 3.14
N PRO A 111 -4.96 -3.99 3.26
CA PRO A 111 -3.96 -3.95 2.18
C PRO A 111 -4.09 -5.09 1.18
N TRP A 112 -4.48 -4.81 -0.06
CA TRP A 112 -4.59 -5.77 -1.16
C TRP A 112 -3.37 -5.73 -2.08
N ILE A 113 -2.83 -6.88 -2.45
CA ILE A 113 -1.75 -6.99 -3.45
C ILE A 113 -2.37 -7.18 -4.84
N GLY A 114 -2.04 -6.26 -5.75
CA GLY A 114 -2.39 -6.35 -7.16
C GLY A 114 -1.14 -6.45 -8.02
N LEU A 115 -1.06 -7.45 -8.88
CA LEU A 115 -0.04 -7.54 -9.92
C LEU A 115 -0.60 -6.94 -11.22
N LEU A 116 0.16 -6.06 -11.87
CA LEU A 116 -0.23 -5.44 -13.13
C LEU A 116 0.94 -5.31 -14.09
N GLN A 117 0.62 -5.17 -15.37
CA GLN A 117 1.59 -4.86 -16.43
C GLN A 117 1.85 -3.34 -16.50
N PRO A 118 2.98 -2.90 -17.08
CA PRO A 118 3.29 -1.49 -17.18
C PRO A 118 2.23 -0.73 -17.98
N GLN A 119 1.83 0.44 -17.50
CA GLN A 119 0.90 1.32 -18.19
C GLN A 119 1.65 2.41 -18.97
N ARG A 120 1.08 2.85 -20.10
CA ARG A 120 1.65 3.95 -20.88
C ARG A 120 1.53 5.30 -20.16
N SER A 121 0.46 5.49 -19.41
CA SER A 121 0.14 6.73 -18.71
C SER A 121 -0.88 6.46 -17.61
N TRP A 122 -0.85 7.29 -16.57
CA TRP A 122 -1.80 7.28 -15.47
C TRP A 122 -2.71 8.51 -15.55
N LEU A 123 -3.97 8.37 -15.15
CA LEU A 123 -4.92 9.47 -15.10
C LEU A 123 -5.11 9.90 -13.66
N LEU A 124 -4.40 10.94 -13.24
CA LEU A 124 -4.43 11.39 -11.86
C LEU A 124 -5.65 12.26 -11.58
N GLN A 125 -6.35 11.98 -10.48
CA GLN A 125 -7.30 12.91 -9.91
C GLN A 125 -6.52 14.02 -9.18
N ALA A 126 -6.30 15.14 -9.86
CA ALA A 126 -5.42 16.22 -9.39
C ALA A 126 -5.83 16.83 -8.04
N ASP A 127 -7.10 16.73 -7.66
CA ASP A 127 -7.60 17.20 -6.37
C ASP A 127 -7.09 16.33 -5.21
N GLU A 128 -6.72 15.07 -5.46
CA GLU A 128 -6.29 14.14 -4.42
C GLU A 128 -4.84 13.71 -4.56
N VAL A 129 -4.36 13.55 -5.80
CA VAL A 129 -3.03 13.03 -6.13
C VAL A 129 -2.21 14.09 -6.86
N ALA A 130 -1.16 14.58 -6.20
CA ALA A 130 -0.21 15.53 -6.77
C ALA A 130 0.85 14.85 -7.66
N GLY A 131 1.05 13.54 -7.50
CA GLY A 131 2.02 12.81 -8.30
C GLY A 131 2.02 11.32 -8.02
N ILE A 132 2.71 10.60 -8.89
CA ILE A 132 2.93 9.16 -8.79
C ILE A 132 4.39 8.86 -9.04
N PHE A 133 4.86 7.78 -8.45
CA PHE A 133 6.20 7.29 -8.70
C PHE A 133 6.28 5.80 -8.36
N GLU A 134 7.32 5.17 -8.88
CA GLU A 134 7.59 3.76 -8.68
C GLU A 134 8.90 3.58 -7.92
N VAL A 135 8.96 2.55 -7.09
CA VAL A 135 10.19 2.13 -6.42
C VAL A 135 10.45 0.66 -6.73
N PRO A 136 11.67 0.26 -7.14
CA PRO A 136 12.00 -1.14 -7.32
C PRO A 136 11.71 -1.93 -6.03
N LEU A 137 10.98 -3.05 -6.14
CA LEU A 137 10.65 -3.89 -4.98
C LEU A 137 11.90 -4.35 -4.23
N THR A 138 13.00 -4.58 -4.97
CA THR A 138 14.31 -4.95 -4.42
C THR A 138 14.86 -3.92 -3.43
N HIS A 139 14.54 -2.63 -3.61
CA HIS A 139 14.90 -1.56 -2.66
C HIS A 139 14.37 -1.87 -1.26
N PHE A 140 13.12 -2.32 -1.15
CA PHE A 140 12.49 -2.61 0.15
C PHE A 140 12.96 -3.94 0.77
N LEU A 141 13.44 -4.88 -0.06
CA LEU A 141 13.96 -6.17 0.41
C LEU A 141 15.33 -6.05 1.08
N GLN A 142 16.10 -5.01 0.75
CA GLN A 142 17.33 -4.64 1.43
C GLN A 142 17.06 -4.14 2.86
N GLN A 143 17.72 -4.73 3.85
CA GLN A 143 17.48 -4.42 5.26
C GLN A 143 17.93 -3.01 5.63
N GLU A 144 19.02 -2.54 5.01
CA GLU A 144 19.60 -1.21 5.15
C GLU A 144 18.62 -0.09 4.78
N ASN A 145 17.63 -0.36 3.93
CA ASN A 145 16.60 0.61 3.52
C ASN A 145 15.35 0.56 4.40
N ARG A 146 15.33 -0.29 5.44
CA ARG A 146 14.19 -0.45 6.35
C ARG A 146 14.55 0.09 7.73
N HIS A 147 14.09 1.30 8.01
CA HIS A 147 14.35 1.96 9.27
C HIS A 147 13.15 1.89 10.20
N GLN A 148 13.44 1.99 11.50
CA GLN A 148 12.44 2.21 12.54
C GLN A 148 12.84 3.44 13.35
N PHE A 149 11.83 4.20 13.77
CA PHE A 149 12.02 5.33 14.64
C PHE A 149 10.85 5.47 15.60
N SER A 150 11.10 6.10 16.74
CA SER A 150 10.10 6.30 17.79
C SER A 150 9.56 7.71 17.71
N LEU A 151 8.24 7.86 17.72
CA LEU A 151 7.59 9.17 17.86
C LEU A 151 6.67 9.17 19.08
N ARG A 152 6.70 10.24 19.87
CA ARG A 152 5.77 10.41 20.98
C ARG A 152 4.48 11.02 20.43
N LEU A 153 3.43 10.21 20.33
CA LEU A 153 2.10 10.60 19.84
C LEU A 153 1.07 10.41 20.94
N ARG A 154 0.32 11.47 21.28
CA ARG A 154 -0.74 11.43 22.31
C ARG A 154 -0.28 10.81 23.64
N GLY A 155 0.94 11.16 24.07
CA GLY A 155 1.55 10.66 25.32
C GLY A 155 2.14 9.25 25.27
N LYS A 156 1.94 8.49 24.17
CA LYS A 156 2.50 7.14 23.98
C LYS A 156 3.67 7.19 22.98
N VAL A 157 4.69 6.36 23.23
CA VAL A 157 5.76 6.14 22.25
C VAL A 157 5.26 5.13 21.22
N GLN A 158 5.20 5.55 19.96
CA GLN A 158 4.85 4.68 18.84
C GLN A 158 6.12 4.37 18.04
N GLN A 159 6.36 3.08 17.77
CA GLN A 159 7.36 2.64 16.82
C GLN A 159 6.79 2.76 15.41
N LEU A 160 7.46 3.53 14.56
CA LEU A 160 7.08 3.77 13.18
C LEU A 160 8.16 3.22 12.25
N HIS A 161 7.74 2.83 11.05
CA HIS A 161 8.63 2.40 9.98
C HIS A 161 8.91 3.56 9.02
N ALA A 162 10.11 3.58 8.44
CA ALA A 162 10.48 4.43 7.32
C ALA A 162 11.30 3.64 6.29
N MET A 163 11.05 3.92 5.02
CA MET A 163 11.76 3.36 3.86
C MET A 163 12.02 4.49 2.85
N PRO A 164 13.01 5.36 3.08
CA PRO A 164 13.33 6.46 2.19
C PRO A 164 13.80 5.93 0.83
N TYR A 165 13.49 6.66 -0.23
CA TYR A 165 13.96 6.38 -1.58
C TYR A 165 14.19 7.69 -2.30
N GLN A 166 15.43 8.01 -2.65
CA GLN A 166 15.78 9.30 -3.27
C GLN A 166 15.26 10.49 -2.42
N ASP A 167 14.46 11.38 -3.01
CA ASP A 167 13.79 12.51 -2.35
C ASP A 167 12.49 12.13 -1.62
N LYS A 168 12.07 10.86 -1.70
CA LYS A 168 10.80 10.38 -1.18
C LYS A 168 10.97 9.76 0.21
N PHE A 169 10.18 10.24 1.16
CA PHE A 169 10.15 9.70 2.52
C PHE A 169 8.89 8.86 2.75
N ILE A 170 9.00 7.54 2.57
CA ILE A 170 7.89 6.60 2.77
C ILE A 170 7.88 6.19 4.24
N TRP A 171 6.82 6.48 4.99
CA TRP A 171 6.78 6.24 6.43
C TRP A 171 5.38 5.90 6.95
N GLY A 172 5.29 5.61 8.24
CA GLY A 172 4.00 5.40 8.92
C GLY A 172 3.30 4.13 8.44
N ALA A 173 2.00 4.22 8.16
CA ALA A 173 1.19 3.07 7.77
C ALA A 173 1.67 2.44 6.44
N THR A 174 2.03 3.26 5.45
CA THR A 174 2.57 2.80 4.16
C THR A 174 3.84 1.96 4.36
N ALA A 175 4.81 2.46 5.12
CA ALA A 175 6.04 1.74 5.41
C ALA A 175 5.82 0.50 6.29
N ALA A 176 4.85 0.53 7.23
CA ALA A 176 4.51 -0.64 8.03
C ALA A 176 3.90 -1.77 7.18
N ILE A 177 3.04 -1.43 6.21
CA ILE A 177 2.49 -2.38 5.23
C ILE A 177 3.60 -2.95 4.35
N LEU A 178 4.51 -2.10 3.83
CA LEU A 178 5.67 -2.57 3.06
C LEU A 178 6.57 -3.50 3.87
N HIS A 179 6.81 -3.18 5.14
CA HIS A 179 7.61 -4.03 6.02
C HIS A 179 6.98 -5.42 6.15
N ARG A 180 5.66 -5.50 6.34
CA ARG A 180 4.93 -6.78 6.38
C ARG A 180 5.01 -7.54 5.07
N LEU A 181 4.86 -6.85 3.94
CA LEU A 181 5.04 -7.45 2.62
C LEU A 181 6.44 -8.06 2.50
N CYS A 182 7.48 -7.31 2.85
CA CYS A 182 8.87 -7.76 2.79
C CYS A 182 9.09 -9.02 3.65
N LEU A 183 8.54 -9.05 4.87
CA LEU A 183 8.63 -10.23 5.74
C LEU A 183 7.90 -11.45 5.15
N GLN A 184 6.81 -11.24 4.42
CA GLN A 184 6.00 -12.31 3.82
C GLN A 184 6.60 -12.85 2.50
N ILE A 185 7.49 -12.11 1.86
CA ILE A 185 8.13 -12.53 0.60
C ILE A 185 9.64 -12.73 0.74
N ALA A 186 10.19 -12.58 1.95
CA ALA A 186 11.58 -12.86 2.27
C ALA A 186 11.92 -14.35 2.04
#